data_AF-A0A0G4FPU6-F1
#
_entry.id   AF-A0A0G4FPU6-F1
#
_cell.length_a   1.000
_cell.length_b   1.000
_cell.length_c   1.000
_cell.angle_alpha   90.00
_cell.angle_beta   90.00
_cell.angle_gamma   90.00
#
_symmetry.space_group_name_H-M   'P 1'
#
loop_
_entity.id
_entity.type
_entity.pdbx_description
1 polymer ?
#
loop_
_entity_poly.entity_id
_entity_poly.type
_entity_poly.pdbx_seq_one_letter_code
_entity_poly.pdbx_strand_id
1 'polypeptide(L)'
;MSGKPVDYSRWDKLDLSDSSDDEGPSAAVSKAMAAMALKANQPGSTAASSSAASPRVAGASDGDTMPFNYDEMPGYKVHRSPSAAYPSPKRCGMCLKSPPDVPSLFDCGQCGLISYCSKECQRQHWRAKHKEVCQKAKKFADLPRYRLGYKNPLKHAFGMMDDDEFYELQRRREDQIIDEVASRDVLTLSVSFRAELVDNRYLDIELICGVKDEERHATAVEAAYPSRQGFPPFIIYPSFRFVRLSMDTTTPCKDRSAESLRSLYACIVSVVSTTIQGFIYKILSKTGGRLPVFRPFFDFGFSLGPLFWANKAASITIAREFVFYFRPHIRVICVKAVVHACNRLFGEDIKDRMGRNEKVHVNKPHEYLCRKAWKNNIVHYMDQYQLTAHVDQLCQQHAAQSDVSFESVKELLETALQYTDIFRKHLLDYTADMAANTLGGWTLAKALAVTEERVQAVREELEALNPQYWPLHKAIREVLSQPPPKYHAPCDGRLLTLDDSRQVSELEVMLKTQGLIKLAQGWHRQRGDGDNFSVA
;
A
#
# COMPACT_ATOMS: atom_id res chain seq x y z
N MET A 1 -28.01 -21.89 31.83
CA MET A 1 -29.07 -21.75 30.81
C MET A 1 -28.41 -21.74 29.44
N SER A 2 -28.60 -22.77 28.62
CA SER A 2 -28.07 -22.79 27.25
C SER A 2 -29.03 -22.01 26.34
N GLY A 3 -28.72 -20.73 26.09
CA GLY A 3 -29.46 -19.93 25.10
C GLY A 3 -29.34 -20.57 23.72
N LYS A 4 -30.46 -20.64 22.98
CA LYS A 4 -30.43 -21.12 21.59
C LYS A 4 -29.57 -20.16 20.74
N PRO A 5 -28.70 -20.67 19.86
CA PRO A 5 -27.97 -19.81 18.91
C PRO A 5 -28.96 -19.04 18.03
N VAL A 6 -28.61 -17.79 17.73
CA VAL A 6 -29.43 -16.91 16.88
C VAL A 6 -29.53 -17.50 15.46
N ASP A 7 -30.75 -17.59 14.93
CA ASP A 7 -31.01 -18.07 13.59
C ASP A 7 -30.88 -16.94 12.56
N TYR A 8 -29.68 -16.80 11.97
CA TYR A 8 -29.38 -15.78 10.95
C TYR A 8 -30.01 -16.08 9.58
N SER A 9 -30.55 -17.28 9.34
CA SER A 9 -31.13 -17.66 8.04
C SER A 9 -32.42 -16.91 7.70
N ARG A 10 -33.03 -16.23 8.70
CA ARG A 10 -34.25 -15.43 8.53
C ARG A 10 -34.02 -13.99 8.06
N TRP A 11 -32.76 -13.57 7.95
CA TRP A 11 -32.40 -12.17 7.65
C TRP A 11 -32.65 -11.75 6.19
N ASP A 12 -32.83 -12.72 5.28
CA ASP A 12 -33.17 -12.47 3.87
C ASP A 12 -34.60 -11.95 3.65
N LYS A 13 -35.46 -12.03 4.67
CA LYS A 13 -36.90 -11.68 4.57
C LYS A 13 -37.28 -10.35 5.23
N LEU A 14 -36.33 -9.56 5.72
CA LEU A 14 -36.60 -8.23 6.29
C LEU A 14 -36.53 -7.18 5.19
N ASP A 15 -37.70 -6.83 4.64
CA ASP A 15 -37.90 -5.63 3.82
C ASP A 15 -37.72 -4.39 4.72
N LEU A 16 -36.86 -3.46 4.31
CA LEU A 16 -36.48 -2.28 5.09
C LEU A 16 -37.37 -1.08 4.73
N SER A 17 -38.68 -1.21 4.93
CA SER A 17 -39.62 -0.08 4.88
C SER A 17 -40.08 0.24 6.30
N ASP A 18 -39.97 1.51 6.67
CA ASP A 18 -40.42 2.15 7.91
C ASP A 18 -39.68 1.86 9.22
N SER A 19 -38.94 2.88 9.67
CA SER A 19 -38.93 3.30 11.07
C SER A 19 -38.42 4.74 11.16
N SER A 20 -39.33 5.71 11.20
CA SER A 20 -39.08 7.01 11.81
C SER A 20 -39.29 6.85 13.30
N ASP A 21 -38.25 7.05 14.11
CA ASP A 21 -38.39 7.61 15.45
C ASP A 21 -37.03 8.17 15.89
N ASP A 22 -37.13 9.38 16.41
CA ASP A 22 -36.10 10.38 16.64
C ASP A 22 -35.86 10.43 18.15
N GLU A 23 -34.72 9.97 18.65
CA GLU A 23 -34.14 10.41 19.92
C GLU A 23 -32.60 10.28 19.88
N GLY A 24 -31.89 11.41 19.97
CA GLY A 24 -30.45 11.43 20.28
C GLY A 24 -30.21 11.30 21.79
N PRO A 25 -29.02 10.85 22.24
CA PRO A 25 -28.16 11.81 22.92
C PRO A 25 -26.64 11.54 22.94
N SER A 26 -25.94 12.58 23.43
CA SER A 26 -24.92 12.56 24.51
C SER A 26 -23.45 12.83 24.15
N ALA A 27 -22.98 13.96 24.70
CA ALA A 27 -21.70 14.65 24.49
C ALA A 27 -20.51 14.11 25.31
N ALA A 28 -20.47 12.84 25.69
CA ALA A 28 -19.45 12.33 26.63
C ALA A 28 -18.16 11.78 25.97
N VAL A 29 -18.12 11.55 24.65
CA VAL A 29 -17.00 10.82 23.99
C VAL A 29 -15.92 11.76 23.39
N SER A 30 -16.17 13.07 23.31
CA SER A 30 -15.25 14.04 22.69
C SER A 30 -13.99 14.38 23.50
N LYS A 31 -13.89 13.95 24.77
CA LYS A 31 -12.81 14.39 25.68
C LYS A 31 -11.52 13.56 25.61
N ALA A 32 -11.54 12.36 25.00
CA ALA A 32 -10.38 11.49 24.91
C ALA A 32 -9.52 11.68 23.63
N MET A 33 -10.07 12.26 22.55
CA MET A 33 -9.34 12.47 21.29
C MET A 33 -8.74 13.87 21.12
N ALA A 34 -9.14 14.85 21.94
CA ALA A 34 -8.54 16.19 21.95
C ALA A 34 -7.16 16.26 22.65
N ALA A 35 -6.76 15.22 23.40
CA ALA A 35 -5.53 15.22 24.19
C ALA A 35 -4.24 15.00 23.36
N MET A 36 -4.33 14.69 22.06
CA MET A 36 -3.18 14.53 21.17
C MET A 36 -2.81 15.78 20.36
N ALA A 37 -3.60 16.86 20.44
CA ALA A 37 -3.42 18.07 19.61
C ALA A 37 -2.81 19.29 20.37
N LEU A 38 -2.51 19.18 21.66
CA LEU A 38 -2.02 20.29 22.48
C LEU A 38 -0.74 19.90 23.24
N LYS A 39 0.38 19.77 22.53
CA LYS A 39 1.74 19.81 23.12
C LYS A 39 2.81 19.95 22.03
N ALA A 40 2.86 21.11 21.38
CA ALA A 40 4.00 21.51 20.56
C ALA A 40 4.03 23.04 20.46
N ASN A 41 4.63 23.70 21.46
CA ASN A 41 5.08 25.08 21.35
C ASN A 41 6.05 25.39 22.49
N GLN A 42 7.35 25.18 22.26
CA GLN A 42 8.42 26.03 22.79
C GLN A 42 9.62 25.99 21.82
N PRO A 43 10.22 27.16 21.47
CA PRO A 43 11.42 27.21 20.65
C PRO A 43 12.68 27.26 21.52
N GLY A 44 13.59 26.30 21.31
CA GLY A 44 14.93 26.31 21.87
C GLY A 44 15.97 26.56 20.79
N SER A 45 16.32 27.83 20.60
CA SER A 45 17.46 28.27 19.80
C SER A 45 18.78 27.95 20.53
N THR A 46 19.76 27.39 19.82
CA THR A 46 21.18 27.65 20.09
C THR A 46 21.97 27.57 18.79
N ALA A 47 22.79 28.59 18.56
CA ALA A 47 23.72 28.75 17.45
C ALA A 47 25.16 28.48 17.92
N ALA A 48 25.99 27.92 17.04
CA ALA A 48 27.46 28.08 16.96
C ALA A 48 27.90 27.37 15.64
N SER A 49 28.35 28.04 14.59
CA SER A 49 29.58 28.82 14.33
C SER A 49 30.75 27.97 13.80
N SER A 50 31.04 28.15 12.49
CA SER A 50 32.37 28.29 11.83
C SER A 50 33.27 27.04 11.76
N SER A 51 34.07 26.71 10.73
CA SER A 51 34.78 27.48 9.70
C SER A 51 35.32 26.58 8.54
N ALA A 52 35.32 27.13 7.32
CA ALA A 52 36.27 27.04 6.19
C ALA A 52 37.14 25.78 5.93
N ALA A 53 37.08 25.24 4.69
CA ALA A 53 38.10 25.41 3.64
C ALA A 53 37.77 24.54 2.39
N SER A 54 37.74 25.16 1.20
CA SER A 54 37.60 24.46 -0.09
C SER A 54 38.95 24.28 -0.77
N PRO A 55 39.26 23.11 -1.35
CA PRO A 55 40.24 22.99 -2.41
C PRO A 55 39.57 23.04 -3.78
N ARG A 56 40.18 23.82 -4.69
CA ARG A 56 39.92 23.78 -6.13
C ARG A 56 40.50 22.49 -6.70
N VAL A 57 39.75 21.77 -7.54
CA VAL A 57 40.33 20.80 -8.48
C VAL A 57 39.79 21.08 -9.88
N ALA A 58 40.73 21.32 -10.79
CA ALA A 58 40.55 21.38 -12.22
C ALA A 58 40.81 19.99 -12.82
N GLY A 59 40.02 19.59 -13.81
CA GLY A 59 40.24 18.37 -14.59
C GLY A 59 38.96 17.89 -15.24
N ALA A 60 38.75 18.27 -16.50
CA ALA A 60 37.69 17.75 -17.34
C ALA A 60 38.07 16.34 -17.83
N SER A 61 37.21 15.36 -17.58
CA SER A 61 37.25 14.06 -18.27
C SER A 61 35.83 13.58 -18.55
N ASP A 62 35.62 13.22 -19.81
CA ASP A 62 34.48 12.55 -20.46
C ASP A 62 33.35 11.99 -19.57
N GLY A 63 32.26 12.75 -19.53
CA GLY A 63 31.01 12.37 -20.20
C GLY A 63 30.07 11.34 -19.56
N ASP A 64 30.56 10.33 -18.84
CA ASP A 64 29.68 9.23 -18.36
C ASP A 64 30.06 8.64 -16.99
N THR A 65 30.96 9.31 -16.26
CA THR A 65 31.37 8.87 -14.92
C THR A 65 30.62 9.67 -13.85
N MET A 66 29.95 8.98 -12.92
CA MET A 66 29.36 9.60 -11.73
C MET A 66 30.41 10.46 -11.01
N PRO A 67 30.06 11.67 -10.53
CA PRO A 67 31.02 12.69 -10.07
C PRO A 67 31.68 12.39 -8.71
N PHE A 68 31.60 11.17 -8.21
CA PHE A 68 32.11 10.78 -6.90
C PHE A 68 33.05 9.59 -7.04
N ASN A 69 34.26 9.70 -6.48
CA ASN A 69 35.11 8.53 -6.28
C ASN A 69 34.76 7.85 -4.94
N TYR A 70 35.15 6.58 -4.77
CA TYR A 70 34.84 5.79 -3.57
C TYR A 70 35.38 6.41 -2.26
N ASP A 71 36.49 7.13 -2.33
CA ASP A 71 37.15 7.76 -1.19
C ASP A 71 36.40 9.00 -0.68
N GLU A 72 35.56 9.62 -1.52
CA GLU A 72 34.77 10.82 -1.19
C GLU A 72 33.43 10.49 -0.51
N MET A 73 32.97 9.23 -0.57
CA MET A 73 31.75 8.79 0.12
C MET A 73 31.94 7.46 0.88
N PRO A 74 32.81 7.42 1.91
CA PRO A 74 32.98 6.22 2.75
C PRO A 74 31.63 5.84 3.40
N GLY A 75 31.03 4.77 2.90
CA GLY A 75 29.72 4.26 3.32
C GLY A 75 28.63 4.26 2.23
N TYR A 76 28.84 4.93 1.09
CA TYR A 76 27.96 4.85 -0.07
C TYR A 76 28.58 4.01 -1.18
N LYS A 77 27.84 2.98 -1.61
CA LYS A 77 28.27 2.06 -2.65
C LYS A 77 27.97 2.67 -4.02
N VAL A 78 28.97 3.28 -4.64
CA VAL A 78 28.97 3.51 -6.09
C VAL A 78 28.88 2.13 -6.77
N HIS A 79 27.97 1.99 -7.76
CA HIS A 79 27.68 0.72 -8.44
C HIS A 79 28.99 -0.01 -8.81
N ARG A 80 29.28 -1.12 -8.12
CA ARG A 80 30.44 -1.96 -8.45
C ARG A 80 30.15 -2.73 -9.73
N SER A 81 30.56 -2.14 -10.85
CA SER A 81 30.67 -2.77 -12.18
C SER A 81 29.36 -3.24 -12.82
N PRO A 82 29.03 -2.77 -14.05
CA PRO A 82 27.93 -3.31 -14.85
C PRO A 82 28.12 -4.79 -15.29
N SER A 83 29.28 -5.40 -15.01
CA SER A 83 29.72 -6.67 -15.63
C SER A 83 29.53 -7.92 -14.76
N ALA A 84 29.02 -7.83 -13.53
CA ALA A 84 28.77 -9.05 -12.76
C ALA A 84 27.59 -9.80 -13.40
N ALA A 85 27.82 -11.02 -13.90
CA ALA A 85 26.75 -11.90 -14.35
C ALA A 85 25.83 -12.24 -13.16
N TYR A 86 24.58 -11.79 -13.22
CA TYR A 86 23.54 -12.02 -12.20
C TYR A 86 22.52 -13.05 -12.73
N PRO A 87 21.84 -13.83 -11.86
CA PRO A 87 21.65 -13.63 -10.43
C PRO A 87 22.93 -13.83 -9.62
N SER A 88 23.08 -13.08 -8.53
CA SER A 88 24.19 -13.34 -7.62
C SER A 88 24.04 -14.81 -7.18
N PRO A 89 25.10 -15.62 -7.30
CA PRO A 89 24.99 -17.03 -6.95
C PRO A 89 24.53 -17.11 -5.49
N LYS A 90 23.63 -18.06 -5.20
CA LYS A 90 23.20 -18.32 -3.82
C LYS A 90 24.45 -18.38 -2.94
N ARG A 91 24.43 -17.69 -1.81
CA ARG A 91 25.55 -17.58 -0.87
C ARG A 91 25.15 -17.96 0.55
N CYS A 92 26.12 -18.42 1.33
CA CYS A 92 25.93 -18.74 2.74
C CYS A 92 25.60 -17.48 3.56
N GLY A 93 24.52 -17.49 4.32
CA GLY A 93 24.09 -16.39 5.17
C GLY A 93 25.06 -16.00 6.30
N MET A 94 26.02 -16.87 6.62
CA MET A 94 27.04 -16.64 7.65
C MET A 94 28.39 -16.22 7.06
N CYS A 95 28.96 -17.03 6.16
CA CYS A 95 30.32 -16.82 5.64
C CYS A 95 30.36 -16.19 4.24
N LEU A 96 29.20 -15.91 3.64
CA LEU A 96 29.03 -15.27 2.32
C LEU A 96 29.64 -16.01 1.12
N LYS A 97 30.20 -17.20 1.31
CA LYS A 97 30.69 -18.06 0.22
C LYS A 97 29.55 -18.58 -0.65
N SER A 98 29.77 -18.63 -1.96
CA SER A 98 28.87 -19.19 -2.97
C SER A 98 29.54 -20.36 -3.71
N PRO A 99 28.82 -21.20 -4.46
CA PRO A 99 29.44 -22.12 -5.40
C PRO A 99 30.34 -21.36 -6.39
N PRO A 100 31.53 -21.88 -6.75
CA PRO A 100 32.06 -23.21 -6.42
C PRO A 100 32.80 -23.31 -5.06
N ASP A 101 33.01 -22.20 -4.33
CA ASP A 101 33.77 -22.20 -3.05
C ASP A 101 33.16 -23.10 -1.96
N VAL A 102 31.87 -23.43 -2.11
CA VAL A 102 31.15 -24.40 -1.29
C VAL A 102 30.40 -25.38 -2.19
N PRO A 103 30.45 -26.70 -1.92
CA PRO A 103 29.86 -27.71 -2.81
C PRO A 103 28.34 -27.56 -2.99
N SER A 104 27.64 -27.19 -1.92
CA SER A 104 26.20 -27.00 -1.93
C SER A 104 25.76 -26.06 -0.81
N LEU A 105 24.56 -25.51 -0.97
CA LEU A 105 23.89 -24.69 0.03
C LEU A 105 22.54 -25.32 0.33
N PHE A 106 22.14 -25.33 1.61
CA PHE A 106 20.82 -25.76 2.03
C PHE A 106 20.07 -24.60 2.70
N ASP A 107 18.77 -24.52 2.46
CA ASP A 107 17.93 -23.46 3.00
C ASP A 107 17.59 -23.70 4.48
N CYS A 108 17.38 -22.63 5.23
CA CYS A 108 16.85 -22.70 6.58
C CYS A 108 15.52 -23.46 6.58
N GLY A 109 15.43 -24.60 7.28
CA GLY A 109 14.21 -25.40 7.30
C GLY A 109 12.97 -24.72 7.90
N GLN A 110 13.14 -23.58 8.60
CA GLN A 110 12.01 -22.82 9.15
C GLN A 110 11.45 -21.78 8.18
N CYS A 111 12.27 -20.84 7.70
CA CYS A 111 11.81 -19.76 6.83
C CYS A 111 12.02 -20.02 5.33
N GLY A 112 12.97 -20.88 4.95
CA GLY A 112 13.31 -21.15 3.56
C GLY A 112 13.81 -19.94 2.75
N LEU A 113 14.27 -18.87 3.42
CA LEU A 113 14.69 -17.60 2.80
C LEU A 113 16.21 -17.42 2.75
N ILE A 114 16.96 -18.07 3.63
CA ILE A 114 18.41 -17.94 3.71
C ILE A 114 19.06 -19.32 3.63
N SER A 115 20.19 -19.39 2.94
CA SER A 115 20.91 -20.64 2.67
C SER A 115 22.23 -20.70 3.45
N TYR A 116 22.70 -21.90 3.76
CA TYR A 116 23.94 -22.13 4.52
C TYR A 116 24.77 -23.24 3.86
N CYS A 117 26.10 -23.13 3.94
CA CYS A 117 27.00 -24.18 3.47
C CYS A 117 27.24 -25.29 4.50
N SER A 118 26.93 -25.04 5.78
CA SER A 118 27.11 -26.02 6.86
C SER A 118 26.16 -25.76 8.02
N LYS A 119 25.88 -26.81 8.81
CA LYS A 119 25.11 -26.69 10.06
C LYS A 119 25.80 -25.77 11.06
N GLU A 120 27.13 -25.68 11.00
CA GLU A 120 27.90 -24.78 11.86
C GLU A 120 27.64 -23.32 11.50
N CYS A 121 27.74 -22.96 10.22
CA CYS A 121 27.35 -21.61 9.74
C CYS A 121 25.90 -21.28 10.11
N GLN A 122 24.97 -22.23 9.97
CA GLN A 122 23.58 -22.04 10.39
C GLN A 122 23.46 -21.75 11.90
N ARG A 123 24.12 -22.53 12.76
CA ARG A 123 24.07 -22.35 14.23
C ARG A 123 24.68 -21.01 14.65
N GLN A 124 25.80 -20.63 14.06
CA GLN A 124 26.46 -19.35 14.32
C GLN A 124 25.54 -18.18 13.91
N HIS A 125 25.00 -18.21 12.69
CA HIS A 125 24.10 -17.16 12.23
C HIS A 125 22.78 -17.11 13.04
N TRP A 126 22.28 -18.27 13.46
CA TRP A 126 21.11 -18.39 14.34
C TRP A 126 21.31 -17.62 15.65
N ARG A 127 22.44 -17.83 16.32
CA ARG A 127 22.78 -17.16 17.58
C ARG A 127 23.08 -15.67 17.38
N ALA A 128 23.70 -15.31 16.26
CA ALA A 128 24.10 -13.92 15.99
C ALA A 128 22.92 -12.98 15.71
N LYS A 129 21.99 -13.38 14.82
CA LYS A 129 20.87 -12.50 14.42
C LYS A 129 19.65 -13.20 13.80
N HIS A 130 19.80 -14.41 13.26
CA HIS A 130 18.72 -15.00 12.45
C HIS A 130 17.50 -15.42 13.29
N LYS A 131 17.69 -15.80 14.56
CA LYS A 131 16.59 -16.28 15.43
C LYS A 131 15.41 -15.31 15.49
N GLU A 132 15.67 -14.02 15.64
CA GLU A 132 14.63 -12.98 15.79
C GLU A 132 13.86 -12.74 14.50
N VAL A 133 14.58 -12.71 13.37
CA VAL A 133 13.98 -12.45 12.05
C VAL A 133 13.34 -13.69 11.45
N CYS A 134 13.78 -14.90 11.80
CA CYS A 134 13.31 -16.13 11.16
C CYS A 134 11.81 -16.36 11.35
N GLN A 135 11.29 -16.18 12.57
CA GLN A 135 9.86 -16.39 12.84
C GLN A 135 8.98 -15.35 12.13
N LYS A 136 9.39 -14.07 12.16
CA LYS A 136 8.69 -13.00 11.44
C LYS A 136 8.71 -13.30 9.94
N ALA A 137 9.88 -13.59 9.38
CA ALA A 137 10.04 -13.85 7.96
C ALA A 137 9.26 -15.09 7.50
N LYS A 138 9.15 -16.14 8.33
CA LYS A 138 8.28 -17.29 8.07
C LYS A 138 6.80 -16.88 7.95
N LYS A 139 6.29 -16.08 8.89
CA LYS A 139 4.90 -15.60 8.85
C LYS A 139 4.59 -14.86 7.55
N PHE A 140 5.54 -14.08 7.03
CA PHE A 140 5.39 -13.41 5.74
C PHE A 140 5.55 -14.38 4.56
N ALA A 141 6.53 -15.28 4.57
CA ALA A 141 6.71 -16.30 3.53
C ALA A 141 5.48 -17.20 3.38
N ASP A 142 4.75 -17.42 4.47
CA ASP A 142 3.49 -18.16 4.50
C ASP A 142 2.29 -17.34 3.98
N LEU A 143 2.43 -16.06 3.59
CA LEU A 143 1.34 -15.33 2.94
C LEU A 143 1.19 -15.80 1.49
N PRO A 144 -0.05 -15.94 0.95
CA PRO A 144 -0.28 -16.49 -0.38
C PRO A 144 0.58 -15.87 -1.50
N ARG A 145 0.82 -14.56 -1.46
CA ARG A 145 1.63 -13.85 -2.47
C ARG A 145 3.13 -14.21 -2.47
N TYR A 146 3.70 -14.61 -1.33
CA TYR A 146 5.12 -14.96 -1.24
C TYR A 146 5.39 -16.47 -1.34
N ARG A 147 4.35 -17.30 -1.19
CA ARG A 147 4.45 -18.76 -1.37
C ARG A 147 4.85 -19.17 -2.78
N LEU A 148 4.61 -18.32 -3.78
CA LEU A 148 4.75 -18.64 -5.20
C LEU A 148 6.16 -18.43 -5.78
N GLY A 149 7.16 -18.11 -4.94
CA GLY A 149 8.57 -18.24 -5.30
C GLY A 149 9.39 -16.94 -5.25
N TYR A 150 8.76 -15.77 -5.42
CA TYR A 150 9.49 -14.50 -5.38
C TYR A 150 9.80 -14.04 -3.95
N LYS A 151 10.89 -14.59 -3.42
CA LYS A 151 11.33 -14.41 -2.03
C LYS A 151 12.20 -13.18 -1.79
N ASN A 152 12.69 -12.52 -2.84
CA ASN A 152 13.65 -11.42 -2.74
C ASN A 152 13.13 -10.22 -1.91
N PRO A 153 11.86 -9.78 -2.06
CA PRO A 153 11.31 -8.71 -1.22
C PRO A 153 11.39 -9.03 0.28
N LEU A 154 11.14 -10.29 0.65
CA LEU A 154 11.25 -10.73 2.05
C LEU A 154 12.71 -10.79 2.51
N LYS A 155 13.61 -11.31 1.67
CA LYS A 155 15.05 -11.30 2.01
C LYS A 155 15.54 -9.87 2.26
N HIS A 156 15.13 -8.92 1.42
CA HIS A 156 15.44 -7.50 1.57
C HIS A 156 14.82 -6.90 2.83
N ALA A 157 13.51 -7.12 3.05
CA ALA A 157 12.78 -6.59 4.20
C ALA A 157 13.35 -7.05 5.56
N PHE A 158 13.95 -8.24 5.59
CA PHE A 158 14.56 -8.83 6.79
C PHE A 158 16.10 -8.75 6.81
N GLY A 159 16.71 -7.93 5.95
CA GLY A 159 18.16 -7.68 5.97
C GLY A 159 19.02 -8.89 5.60
N MET A 160 18.47 -9.81 4.82
CA MET A 160 19.15 -11.02 4.28
C MET A 160 19.67 -10.82 2.85
N MET A 161 19.39 -9.67 2.24
CA MET A 161 19.84 -9.24 0.92
C MET A 161 20.16 -7.75 1.01
N ASP A 162 21.25 -7.31 0.38
CA ASP A 162 21.62 -5.89 0.36
C ASP A 162 20.74 -5.08 -0.61
N ASP A 163 20.69 -3.76 -0.38
CA ASP A 163 19.82 -2.86 -1.14
C ASP A 163 20.16 -2.87 -2.64
N ASP A 164 21.46 -2.84 -3.00
CA ASP A 164 21.90 -2.79 -4.41
C ASP A 164 21.54 -4.09 -5.16
N GLU A 165 21.84 -5.25 -4.57
CA GLU A 165 21.45 -6.55 -5.13
C GLU A 165 19.94 -6.64 -5.29
N PHE A 166 19.18 -6.20 -4.28
CA PHE A 166 17.72 -6.29 -4.31
C PHE A 166 17.13 -5.44 -5.45
N TYR A 167 17.49 -4.16 -5.51
CA TYR A 167 16.90 -3.24 -6.49
C TYR A 167 17.33 -3.56 -7.92
N GLU A 168 18.52 -4.11 -8.12
CA GLU A 168 18.94 -4.64 -9.43
C GLU A 168 18.07 -5.83 -9.87
N LEU A 169 17.85 -6.81 -8.98
CA LEU A 169 16.97 -7.95 -9.26
C LEU A 169 15.52 -7.51 -9.47
N GLN A 170 15.06 -6.49 -8.73
CA GLN A 170 13.73 -5.93 -8.91
C GLN A 170 13.58 -5.26 -10.27
N ARG A 171 14.52 -4.41 -10.71
CA ARG A 171 14.45 -3.76 -12.03
C ARG A 171 14.36 -4.76 -13.18
N ARG A 172 15.17 -5.82 -13.14
CA ARG A 172 15.13 -6.88 -14.16
C ARG A 172 13.79 -7.59 -14.18
N ARG A 173 13.24 -7.89 -13.00
CA ARG A 173 11.91 -8.49 -12.89
C ARG A 173 10.83 -7.53 -13.42
N GLU A 174 10.91 -6.25 -13.09
CA GLU A 174 10.02 -5.22 -13.64
C GLU A 174 10.08 -5.21 -15.18
N ASP A 175 11.29 -5.25 -15.75
CA ASP A 175 11.47 -5.28 -17.20
C ASP A 175 10.92 -6.56 -17.84
N GLN A 176 11.14 -7.74 -17.22
CA GLN A 176 10.54 -9.00 -17.67
C GLN A 176 9.01 -8.97 -17.65
N ILE A 177 8.41 -8.40 -16.59
CA ILE A 177 6.96 -8.22 -16.48
C ILE A 177 6.46 -7.29 -17.58
N ILE A 178 7.15 -6.18 -17.81
CA ILE A 178 6.79 -5.21 -18.83
C ILE A 178 6.93 -5.80 -20.24
N ASP A 179 7.96 -6.60 -20.50
CA ASP A 179 8.14 -7.33 -21.76
C ASP A 179 7.01 -8.34 -21.99
N GLU A 180 6.63 -9.11 -20.96
CA GLU A 180 5.50 -10.04 -21.05
C GLU A 180 4.18 -9.31 -21.27
N VAL A 181 3.97 -8.16 -20.62
CA VAL A 181 2.76 -7.36 -20.82
C VAL A 181 2.73 -6.75 -22.23
N ALA A 182 3.86 -6.25 -22.73
CA ALA A 182 3.98 -5.62 -24.04
C ALA A 182 3.87 -6.60 -25.21
N SER A 183 4.19 -7.89 -24.99
CA SER A 183 4.07 -8.94 -26.01
C SER A 183 2.63 -9.42 -26.24
N ARG A 184 1.71 -9.10 -25.33
CA ARG A 184 0.27 -9.42 -25.45
C ARG A 184 -0.46 -8.44 -26.35
N ASP A 185 -1.71 -8.75 -26.70
CA ASP A 185 -2.60 -7.80 -27.36
C ASP A 185 -3.04 -6.71 -26.37
N VAL A 186 -2.20 -5.68 -26.29
CA VAL A 186 -2.30 -4.57 -25.35
C VAL A 186 -3.66 -3.87 -25.41
N LEU A 187 -4.33 -3.81 -26.58
CA LEU A 187 -5.63 -3.13 -26.72
C LEU A 187 -6.77 -3.86 -26.01
N THR A 188 -6.63 -5.17 -25.77
CA THR A 188 -7.63 -5.97 -25.04
C THR A 188 -7.26 -6.17 -23.57
N LEU A 189 -6.04 -5.76 -23.19
CA LEU A 189 -5.55 -5.90 -21.83
C LEU A 189 -6.13 -4.81 -20.93
N SER A 190 -6.56 -5.20 -19.73
CA SER A 190 -6.84 -4.25 -18.67
C SER A 190 -5.77 -4.30 -17.60
N VAL A 191 -5.26 -3.14 -17.19
CA VAL A 191 -4.20 -3.04 -16.18
C VAL A 191 -4.72 -2.29 -14.96
N SER A 192 -4.42 -2.82 -13.78
CA SER A 192 -4.62 -2.13 -12.51
C SER A 192 -3.47 -2.42 -11.56
N PHE A 193 -3.34 -1.61 -10.52
CA PHE A 193 -2.33 -1.77 -9.50
C PHE A 193 -2.99 -1.98 -8.14
N ARG A 194 -2.28 -2.70 -7.27
CA ARG A 194 -2.64 -2.84 -5.86
C ARG A 194 -1.42 -2.53 -5.01
N ALA A 195 -1.60 -1.96 -3.82
CA ALA A 195 -0.53 -1.95 -2.82
C ALA A 195 -0.94 -2.39 -1.42
N GLU A 196 0.09 -2.85 -0.70
CA GLU A 196 0.01 -3.17 0.71
C GLU A 196 1.27 -2.70 1.45
N LEU A 197 1.11 -2.33 2.71
CA LEU A 197 2.23 -2.05 3.59
C LEU A 197 2.72 -3.34 4.24
N VAL A 198 3.98 -3.67 3.99
CA VAL A 198 4.67 -4.81 4.60
C VAL A 198 5.47 -4.30 5.78
N ASP A 199 5.11 -4.81 6.96
CA ASP A 199 5.70 -4.42 8.25
C ASP A 199 5.66 -2.90 8.52
N ASN A 200 4.70 -2.18 7.91
CA ASN A 200 4.56 -0.72 7.95
C ASN A 200 5.81 0.07 7.52
N ARG A 201 6.77 -0.58 6.87
CA ARG A 201 8.05 0.01 6.46
C ARG A 201 8.27 -0.10 4.96
N TYR A 202 7.61 -1.06 4.32
CA TYR A 202 7.75 -1.32 2.90
C TYR A 202 6.41 -1.18 2.19
N LEU A 203 6.42 -0.60 1.00
CA LEU A 203 5.31 -0.62 0.06
C LEU A 203 5.53 -1.76 -0.92
N ASP A 204 4.60 -2.71 -0.94
CA ASP A 204 4.56 -3.77 -1.94
C ASP A 204 3.48 -3.44 -2.96
N ILE A 205 3.86 -3.19 -4.20
CA ILE A 205 2.97 -2.88 -5.33
C ILE A 205 2.87 -4.12 -6.22
N GLU A 206 1.65 -4.60 -6.42
CA GLU A 206 1.29 -5.66 -7.35
C GLU A 206 0.76 -5.05 -8.65
N LEU A 207 1.15 -5.63 -9.78
CA LEU A 207 0.55 -5.35 -11.08
C LEU A 207 -0.49 -6.44 -11.39
N ILE A 208 -1.69 -6.04 -11.79
CA ILE A 208 -2.78 -6.94 -12.12
C ILE A 208 -3.17 -6.70 -13.58
N CYS A 209 -3.10 -7.75 -14.39
CA CYS A 209 -3.42 -7.70 -15.81
C CYS A 209 -4.61 -8.61 -16.11
N GLY A 210 -5.75 -8.03 -16.46
CA GLY A 210 -6.90 -8.78 -16.98
C GLY A 210 -6.62 -9.25 -18.40
N VAL A 211 -6.74 -10.56 -18.62
CA VAL A 211 -6.40 -11.28 -19.87
C VAL A 211 -7.64 -12.01 -20.40
N LYS A 212 -7.57 -12.54 -21.63
CA LYS A 212 -8.58 -13.48 -22.15
C LYS A 212 -8.38 -14.86 -21.50
N ASP A 213 -9.45 -15.66 -21.42
CA ASP A 213 -9.41 -16.99 -20.79
C ASP A 213 -8.35 -17.93 -21.42
N GLU A 214 -8.13 -17.81 -22.73
CA GLU A 214 -7.17 -18.64 -23.48
C GLU A 214 -5.70 -18.35 -23.10
N GLU A 215 -5.38 -17.12 -22.67
CA GLU A 215 -4.01 -16.68 -22.36
C GLU A 215 -3.60 -16.92 -20.90
N ARG A 216 -4.46 -17.59 -20.13
CA ARG A 216 -4.36 -17.66 -18.67
C ARG A 216 -3.16 -18.44 -18.14
N HIS A 217 -2.67 -19.41 -18.90
CA HIS A 217 -1.71 -20.40 -18.40
C HIS A 217 -0.26 -20.11 -18.77
N ALA A 218 0.00 -19.10 -19.59
CA ALA A 218 1.34 -18.75 -20.03
C ALA A 218 1.81 -17.48 -19.31
N THR A 219 2.65 -17.64 -18.29
CA THR A 219 3.52 -16.56 -17.80
C THR A 219 4.94 -17.07 -17.71
N ALA A 220 5.88 -16.32 -18.27
CA ALA A 220 7.30 -16.62 -18.22
C ALA A 220 7.95 -16.02 -16.97
N VAL A 221 7.29 -15.05 -16.34
CA VAL A 221 7.78 -14.38 -15.14
C VAL A 221 7.60 -15.28 -13.91
N GLU A 222 8.72 -15.55 -13.22
CA GLU A 222 8.74 -16.31 -11.98
C GLU A 222 7.71 -15.76 -10.97
N ALA A 223 6.94 -16.63 -10.32
CA ALA A 223 5.94 -16.29 -9.30
C ALA A 223 4.76 -15.43 -9.76
N ALA A 224 4.65 -15.07 -11.05
CA ALA A 224 3.39 -14.58 -11.59
C ALA A 224 2.37 -15.72 -11.58
N TYR A 225 1.10 -15.40 -11.31
CA TYR A 225 0.07 -16.44 -11.21
C TYR A 225 -1.30 -16.00 -11.70
N PRO A 226 -2.05 -16.90 -12.36
CA PRO A 226 -3.41 -16.63 -12.73
C PRO A 226 -4.32 -16.70 -11.51
N SER A 227 -5.15 -15.67 -11.31
CA SER A 227 -6.23 -15.73 -10.35
C SER A 227 -7.47 -16.38 -10.96
N ARG A 228 -8.20 -17.17 -10.16
CA ARG A 228 -9.55 -17.64 -10.51
C ARG A 228 -10.67 -16.80 -9.94
N GLN A 229 -10.34 -15.86 -9.06
CA GLN A 229 -11.31 -15.06 -8.35
C GLN A 229 -11.52 -13.74 -9.10
N GLY A 230 -12.36 -13.77 -10.14
CA GLY A 230 -12.82 -12.59 -10.86
C GLY A 230 -13.16 -12.87 -12.32
N PHE A 231 -13.98 -11.99 -12.89
CA PHE A 231 -14.32 -11.97 -14.31
C PHE A 231 -14.04 -10.55 -14.83
N PRO A 232 -13.21 -10.37 -15.88
CA PRO A 232 -12.43 -11.39 -16.61
C PRO A 232 -11.30 -12.02 -15.75
N PRO A 233 -10.70 -13.16 -16.18
CA PRO A 233 -9.52 -13.71 -15.53
C PRO A 233 -8.36 -12.70 -15.57
N PHE A 234 -7.45 -12.80 -14.62
CA PHE A 234 -6.30 -11.91 -14.54
C PHE A 234 -5.04 -12.64 -14.06
N ILE A 235 -3.89 -12.12 -14.47
CA ILE A 235 -2.57 -12.50 -13.99
C ILE A 235 -2.16 -11.47 -12.94
N ILE A 236 -1.69 -11.96 -11.80
CA ILE A 236 -1.09 -11.13 -10.76
C ILE A 236 0.42 -11.27 -10.86
N TYR A 237 1.10 -10.14 -10.97
CA TYR A 237 2.55 -10.05 -10.83
C TYR A 237 2.84 -9.52 -9.42
N PRO A 238 3.06 -10.40 -8.44
CA PRO A 238 3.31 -9.99 -7.07
C PRO A 238 4.65 -9.28 -6.97
N SER A 239 4.69 -8.26 -6.12
CA SER A 239 5.87 -7.41 -5.93
C SER A 239 6.46 -6.96 -7.26
N PHE A 240 5.60 -6.45 -8.15
CA PHE A 240 6.03 -5.69 -9.32
C PHE A 240 7.01 -4.62 -8.86
N ARG A 241 6.72 -3.95 -7.74
CA ARG A 241 7.66 -3.03 -7.11
C ARG A 241 7.56 -3.09 -5.60
N PHE A 242 8.70 -3.20 -4.93
CA PHE A 242 8.81 -3.23 -3.48
C PHE A 242 9.77 -2.14 -3.01
N VAL A 243 9.33 -1.31 -2.06
CA VAL A 243 10.01 -0.05 -1.74
C VAL A 243 10.06 0.17 -0.25
N ARG A 244 11.24 0.46 0.31
CA ARG A 244 11.36 0.96 1.69
C ARG A 244 10.83 2.39 1.74
N LEU A 245 9.92 2.67 2.68
CA LEU A 245 9.26 3.97 2.89
C LEU A 245 9.74 4.69 4.16
N SER A 246 10.56 4.03 4.97
CA SER A 246 10.97 4.55 6.28
C SER A 246 12.33 3.96 6.65
N MET A 247 13.23 4.82 7.12
CA MET A 247 14.51 4.41 7.72
C MET A 247 14.32 3.95 9.17
N ASP A 248 13.23 4.37 9.83
CA ASP A 248 12.85 3.86 11.15
C ASP A 248 12.61 2.34 11.11
N THR A 249 13.40 1.61 11.91
CA THR A 249 13.25 0.17 12.10
C THR A 249 12.56 -0.19 13.42
N THR A 250 12.28 0.80 14.27
CA THR A 250 11.92 0.63 15.68
C THR A 250 10.48 1.05 16.00
N THR A 251 9.96 2.12 15.39
CA THR A 251 8.66 2.68 15.78
C THR A 251 7.49 2.00 15.05
N PRO A 252 6.54 1.39 15.78
CA PRO A 252 5.30 0.89 15.20
C PRO A 252 4.49 2.02 14.55
N CYS A 253 3.74 1.71 13.49
CA CYS A 253 2.92 2.70 12.76
C CYS A 253 1.92 3.46 13.64
N LYS A 254 1.36 2.78 14.66
CA LYS A 254 0.38 3.34 15.59
C LYS A 254 0.95 4.44 16.52
N ASP A 255 2.27 4.47 16.68
CA ASP A 255 2.95 5.41 17.57
C ASP A 255 3.59 6.58 16.80
N ARG A 256 3.28 6.69 15.50
CA ARG A 256 3.78 7.74 14.62
C ARG A 256 3.09 9.08 14.90
N SER A 257 3.88 10.14 14.94
CA SER A 257 3.38 11.52 14.97
C SER A 257 2.57 11.85 13.71
N ALA A 258 1.74 12.89 13.77
CA ALA A 258 1.03 13.40 12.60
C ALA A 258 2.01 13.79 11.46
N GLU A 259 3.16 14.35 11.80
CA GLU A 259 4.24 14.66 10.85
C GLU A 259 4.82 13.42 10.17
N SER A 260 5.08 12.37 10.95
CA SER A 260 5.55 11.07 10.43
C SER A 260 4.54 10.46 9.46
N LEU A 261 3.24 10.52 9.78
CA LEU A 261 2.19 10.04 8.89
C LEU A 261 2.11 10.87 7.61
N ARG A 262 2.18 12.21 7.71
CA ARG A 262 2.20 13.08 6.52
C ARG A 262 3.38 12.77 5.61
N SER A 263 4.59 12.63 6.15
CA SER A 263 5.79 12.25 5.36
C SER A 263 5.61 10.88 4.70
N LEU A 264 5.21 9.87 5.48
CA LEU A 264 4.99 8.50 4.98
C LEU A 264 3.98 8.47 3.82
N TYR A 265 2.81 9.09 3.98
CA TYR A 265 1.77 9.06 2.96
C TYR A 265 2.12 9.90 1.73
N ALA A 266 2.83 11.02 1.89
CA ALA A 266 3.38 11.76 0.75
C ALA A 266 4.39 10.92 -0.04
N CYS A 267 5.28 10.20 0.66
CA CYS A 267 6.22 9.26 0.04
C CYS A 267 5.49 8.15 -0.72
N ILE A 268 4.43 7.55 -0.14
CA ILE A 268 3.62 6.53 -0.80
C ILE A 268 3.00 7.06 -2.10
N VAL A 269 2.37 8.24 -2.06
CA VAL A 269 1.76 8.86 -3.25
C VAL A 269 2.83 9.07 -4.33
N SER A 270 4.01 9.61 -3.97
CA SER A 270 5.11 9.86 -4.91
C SER A 270 5.63 8.57 -5.56
N VAL A 271 5.84 7.52 -4.76
CA VAL A 271 6.28 6.20 -5.25
C VAL A 271 5.24 5.59 -6.17
N VAL A 272 3.96 5.62 -5.80
CA VAL A 272 2.87 5.09 -6.64
C VAL A 272 2.78 5.84 -7.96
N SER A 273 2.75 7.17 -7.93
CA SER A 273 2.76 8.02 -9.14
C SER A 273 3.92 7.68 -10.06
N THR A 274 5.15 7.61 -9.52
CA THR A 274 6.35 7.33 -10.30
C THR A 274 6.32 5.91 -10.87
N THR A 275 5.74 4.96 -10.15
CA THR A 275 5.59 3.56 -10.58
C THR A 275 4.64 3.42 -11.75
N ILE A 276 3.45 4.02 -11.65
CA ILE A 276 2.45 4.00 -12.72
C ILE A 276 3.01 4.70 -13.96
N GLN A 277 3.61 5.88 -13.76
CA GLN A 277 4.20 6.65 -14.86
C GLN A 277 5.34 5.88 -15.55
N GLY A 278 6.26 5.30 -14.78
CA GLY A 278 7.38 4.52 -15.33
C GLY A 278 6.92 3.29 -16.10
N PHE A 279 5.90 2.59 -15.60
CA PHE A 279 5.27 1.48 -16.30
C PHE A 279 4.67 1.94 -17.64
N ILE A 280 3.88 3.01 -17.65
CA ILE A 280 3.25 3.53 -18.87
C ILE A 280 4.30 3.91 -19.93
N TYR A 281 5.35 4.64 -19.57
CA TYR A 281 6.39 5.02 -20.53
C TYR A 281 7.10 3.80 -21.13
N LYS A 282 7.46 2.82 -20.31
CA LYS A 282 8.11 1.60 -20.80
C LYS A 282 7.18 0.79 -21.72
N ILE A 283 5.88 0.72 -21.41
CA ILE A 283 4.88 0.08 -22.30
C ILE A 283 4.77 0.84 -23.63
N LEU A 284 4.57 2.16 -23.61
CA LEU A 284 4.52 2.99 -24.83
C LEU A 284 5.73 2.76 -25.73
N SER A 285 6.93 2.74 -25.13
CA SER A 285 8.17 2.53 -25.86
C SER A 285 8.22 1.15 -26.53
N LYS A 286 7.74 0.09 -25.87
CA LYS A 286 7.81 -1.28 -26.39
C LYS A 286 6.70 -1.62 -27.38
N THR A 287 5.55 -0.94 -27.33
CA THR A 287 4.36 -1.30 -28.11
C THR A 287 4.14 -0.41 -29.33
N GLY A 288 5.04 0.56 -29.57
CA GLY A 288 4.89 1.57 -30.61
C GLY A 288 3.77 2.57 -30.31
N GLY A 289 3.65 3.02 -29.06
CA GLY A 289 2.68 4.03 -28.64
C GLY A 289 1.29 3.48 -28.26
N ARG A 290 1.08 2.17 -28.25
CA ARG A 290 -0.19 1.55 -27.84
C ARG A 290 -0.25 1.35 -26.33
N LEU A 291 -1.39 1.64 -25.72
CA LEU A 291 -1.59 1.50 -24.28
C LEU A 291 -2.71 0.52 -23.94
N PRO A 292 -2.56 -0.23 -22.83
CA PRO A 292 -3.65 -1.03 -22.32
C PRO A 292 -4.70 -0.14 -21.67
N VAL A 293 -5.86 -0.73 -21.41
CA VAL A 293 -6.93 -0.06 -20.67
C VAL A 293 -6.53 0.01 -19.19
N PHE A 294 -6.10 1.18 -18.73
CA PHE A 294 -5.82 1.40 -17.31
C PHE A 294 -7.11 1.63 -16.53
N ARG A 295 -7.32 0.85 -15.47
CA ARG A 295 -8.38 1.13 -14.51
C ARG A 295 -7.99 2.34 -13.67
N PRO A 296 -8.93 3.24 -13.34
CA PRO A 296 -8.63 4.49 -12.65
C PRO A 296 -8.36 4.28 -11.16
N PHE A 297 -8.68 3.09 -10.62
CA PHE A 297 -8.49 2.77 -9.21
C PHE A 297 -7.16 2.07 -8.94
N PHE A 298 -6.51 2.52 -7.88
CA PHE A 298 -5.39 1.87 -7.23
C PHE A 298 -5.90 1.20 -5.95
N ASP A 299 -6.06 -0.11 -5.97
CA ASP A 299 -6.66 -0.86 -4.86
C ASP A 299 -5.66 -1.02 -3.71
N PHE A 300 -6.11 -1.03 -2.46
CA PHE A 300 -5.19 -1.17 -1.34
C PHE A 300 -5.73 -1.93 -0.12
N GLY A 301 -4.80 -2.40 0.71
CA GLY A 301 -5.04 -3.10 1.98
C GLY A 301 -5.25 -2.20 3.21
N PHE A 302 -5.32 -2.79 4.41
CA PHE A 302 -5.76 -2.10 5.63
C PHE A 302 -5.05 -0.78 5.97
N SER A 303 -3.75 -0.70 5.76
CA SER A 303 -2.91 0.40 6.26
C SER A 303 -2.92 1.65 5.36
N LEU A 304 -3.51 1.58 4.18
CA LEU A 304 -3.55 2.69 3.21
C LEU A 304 -4.89 3.44 3.17
N GLY A 305 -5.84 3.04 4.02
CA GLY A 305 -7.14 3.70 4.21
C GLY A 305 -7.08 5.23 4.33
N PRO A 306 -6.12 5.80 5.06
CA PRO A 306 -6.00 7.25 5.19
C PRO A 306 -5.85 8.02 3.88
N LEU A 307 -5.24 7.43 2.84
CA LEU A 307 -5.11 8.09 1.53
C LEU A 307 -6.46 8.36 0.88
N PHE A 308 -7.35 7.36 0.91
CA PHE A 308 -8.72 7.50 0.42
C PHE A 308 -9.45 8.59 1.19
N TRP A 309 -9.54 8.45 2.53
CA TRP A 309 -10.29 9.39 3.36
C TRP A 309 -9.78 10.82 3.26
N ALA A 310 -8.50 11.03 2.98
CA ALA A 310 -7.87 12.33 2.81
C ALA A 310 -7.91 12.89 1.37
N ASN A 311 -8.71 12.30 0.48
CA ASN A 311 -8.78 12.67 -0.94
C ASN A 311 -7.41 12.71 -1.64
N LYS A 312 -6.45 11.89 -1.20
CA LYS A 312 -5.17 11.79 -1.90
C LYS A 312 -5.37 10.99 -3.16
N ALA A 313 -4.63 11.30 -4.22
CA ALA A 313 -4.63 10.55 -5.47
C ALA A 313 -3.22 10.54 -6.04
N ALA A 314 -2.93 9.57 -6.91
CA ALA A 314 -1.65 9.50 -7.60
C ALA A 314 -1.76 10.22 -8.95
N SER A 315 -1.18 11.42 -9.03
CA SER A 315 -1.05 12.16 -10.28
C SER A 315 0.17 11.70 -11.06
N ILE A 316 0.01 11.54 -12.37
CA ILE A 316 1.09 11.28 -13.33
C ILE A 316 1.00 12.27 -14.48
N THR A 317 2.10 12.48 -15.21
CA THR A 317 2.13 13.38 -16.36
C THR A 317 2.54 12.62 -17.61
N ILE A 318 1.65 12.55 -18.60
CA ILE A 318 1.88 11.97 -19.93
C ILE A 318 1.23 12.91 -20.94
N ALA A 319 1.99 13.89 -21.47
CA ALA A 319 1.51 15.05 -22.23
C ALA A 319 0.56 16.00 -21.46
N ARG A 320 -0.36 15.46 -20.66
CA ARG A 320 -1.18 16.14 -19.66
C ARG A 320 -1.15 15.38 -18.32
N GLU A 321 -1.73 15.99 -17.29
CA GLU A 321 -1.89 15.33 -15.99
C GLU A 321 -3.03 14.30 -16.03
N PHE A 322 -2.79 13.15 -15.40
CA PHE A 322 -3.78 12.11 -15.18
C PHE A 322 -3.75 11.65 -13.72
N VAL A 323 -4.90 11.25 -13.19
CA VAL A 323 -5.10 10.91 -11.78
C VAL A 323 -5.54 9.45 -11.64
N PHE A 324 -4.93 8.76 -10.66
CA PHE A 324 -5.34 7.44 -10.19
C PHE A 324 -5.85 7.54 -8.76
N TYR A 325 -7.05 7.02 -8.52
CA TYR A 325 -7.78 7.15 -7.27
C TYR A 325 -7.48 5.97 -6.34
N PHE A 326 -7.10 6.25 -5.11
CA PHE A 326 -6.87 5.20 -4.11
C PHE A 326 -8.21 4.64 -3.64
N ARG A 327 -8.42 3.33 -3.76
CA ARG A 327 -9.67 2.68 -3.33
C ARG A 327 -9.41 1.57 -2.30
N PRO A 328 -10.00 1.63 -1.09
CA PRO A 328 -9.95 0.54 -0.16
C PRO A 328 -10.68 -0.68 -0.71
N HIS A 329 -10.09 -1.86 -0.54
CA HIS A 329 -10.75 -3.12 -0.87
C HIS A 329 -12.01 -3.35 0.00
N ILE A 330 -13.07 -3.98 -0.55
CA ILE A 330 -14.36 -4.20 0.15
C ILE A 330 -14.18 -4.82 1.55
N ARG A 331 -13.33 -5.86 1.65
CA ARG A 331 -12.90 -6.48 2.91
C ARG A 331 -12.48 -5.44 3.94
N VAL A 332 -11.60 -4.51 3.56
CA VAL A 332 -11.05 -3.49 4.48
C VAL A 332 -12.17 -2.64 5.05
N ILE A 333 -13.17 -2.30 4.23
CA ILE A 333 -14.34 -1.52 4.67
C ILE A 333 -15.24 -2.34 5.60
N CYS A 334 -15.59 -3.58 5.25
CA CYS A 334 -16.41 -4.45 6.13
C CYS A 334 -15.77 -4.62 7.52
N VAL A 335 -14.47 -4.89 7.55
CA VAL A 335 -13.69 -5.03 8.78
C VAL A 335 -13.76 -3.76 9.62
N LYS A 336 -13.53 -2.59 9.00
CA LYS A 336 -13.58 -1.31 9.70
C LYS A 336 -14.99 -0.95 10.16
N ALA A 337 -16.02 -1.32 9.39
CA ALA A 337 -17.41 -1.15 9.75
C ALA A 337 -17.74 -1.93 11.03
N VAL A 338 -17.38 -3.22 11.08
CA VAL A 338 -17.64 -4.08 12.25
C VAL A 338 -16.85 -3.62 13.47
N VAL A 339 -15.54 -3.35 13.34
CA VAL A 339 -14.73 -2.82 14.46
C VAL A 339 -15.34 -1.54 15.00
N HIS A 340 -15.76 -0.64 14.12
CA HIS A 340 -16.34 0.59 14.58
C HIS A 340 -17.68 0.35 15.29
N ALA A 341 -18.57 -0.45 14.72
CA ALA A 341 -19.85 -0.75 15.33
C ALA A 341 -19.66 -1.34 16.74
N CYS A 342 -18.72 -2.28 16.91
CA CYS A 342 -18.39 -2.82 18.23
C CYS A 342 -17.82 -1.76 19.18
N ASN A 343 -16.90 -0.92 18.73
CA ASN A 343 -16.32 0.13 19.58
C ASN A 343 -17.40 1.15 20.00
N ARG A 344 -18.29 1.53 19.09
CA ARG A 344 -19.36 2.48 19.36
C ARG A 344 -20.39 1.93 20.35
N LEU A 345 -20.81 0.68 20.18
CA LEU A 345 -21.87 0.08 21.00
C LEU A 345 -21.36 -0.48 22.32
N PHE A 346 -20.15 -1.05 22.33
CA PHE A 346 -19.63 -1.80 23.48
C PHE A 346 -18.37 -1.19 24.10
N GLY A 347 -17.76 -0.17 23.48
CA GLY A 347 -16.47 0.38 23.93
C GLY A 347 -15.28 -0.58 23.76
N GLU A 348 -15.45 -1.69 23.04
CA GLU A 348 -14.42 -2.72 22.88
C GLU A 348 -13.73 -2.64 21.51
N ASP A 349 -12.39 -2.63 21.53
CA ASP A 349 -11.59 -2.74 20.31
C ASP A 349 -11.31 -4.21 19.97
N ILE A 350 -12.18 -4.81 19.16
CA ILE A 350 -12.06 -6.21 18.74
C ILE A 350 -10.96 -6.46 17.68
N LYS A 351 -10.09 -5.48 17.40
CA LYS A 351 -9.10 -5.56 16.31
C LYS A 351 -8.21 -6.80 16.36
N ASP A 352 -7.76 -7.19 17.55
CA ASP A 352 -6.83 -8.31 17.70
C ASP A 352 -7.47 -9.67 17.43
N ARG A 353 -8.81 -9.76 17.47
CA ARG A 353 -9.57 -10.97 17.16
C ARG A 353 -9.83 -11.14 15.67
N MET A 354 -9.63 -10.09 14.88
CA MET A 354 -9.87 -10.15 13.44
C MET A 354 -8.68 -10.81 12.74
N GLY A 355 -8.90 -12.03 12.27
CA GLY A 355 -7.90 -12.75 11.48
C GLY A 355 -7.58 -12.01 10.17
N ARG A 356 -6.39 -12.27 9.62
CA ARG A 356 -5.97 -11.76 8.29
C ARG A 356 -6.39 -12.68 7.15
N ASN A 357 -7.51 -13.39 7.26
CA ASN A 357 -7.92 -14.33 6.21
C ASN A 357 -8.27 -13.57 4.91
N GLU A 358 -7.87 -14.11 3.77
CA GLU A 358 -8.01 -13.45 2.47
C GLU A 358 -9.32 -13.79 1.76
N LYS A 359 -10.09 -14.74 2.29
CA LYS A 359 -11.38 -15.12 1.71
C LYS A 359 -12.44 -14.09 2.14
N VAL A 360 -13.11 -13.46 1.18
CA VAL A 360 -14.35 -12.69 1.35
C VAL A 360 -15.25 -13.07 0.18
N HIS A 361 -16.56 -13.19 0.41
CA HIS A 361 -17.48 -13.89 -0.49
C HIS A 361 -17.46 -13.37 -1.93
N VAL A 362 -17.44 -12.06 -2.17
CA VAL A 362 -17.52 -11.48 -3.52
C VAL A 362 -16.94 -10.05 -3.53
N ASN A 363 -16.42 -9.62 -4.68
CA ASN A 363 -15.66 -8.38 -4.92
C ASN A 363 -16.14 -7.67 -6.19
N LYS A 364 -17.44 -7.78 -6.53
CA LYS A 364 -17.90 -7.25 -7.82
C LYS A 364 -17.84 -5.73 -7.77
N PRO A 365 -17.30 -5.04 -8.80
CA PRO A 365 -17.16 -3.59 -8.77
C PRO A 365 -18.47 -2.84 -8.47
N HIS A 366 -19.62 -3.33 -8.95
CA HIS A 366 -20.92 -2.68 -8.70
C HIS A 366 -21.40 -2.76 -7.24
N GLU A 367 -20.88 -3.69 -6.44
CA GLU A 367 -21.30 -3.87 -5.05
C GLU A 367 -20.87 -2.68 -4.17
N TYR A 368 -19.86 -1.91 -4.58
CA TYR A 368 -19.41 -0.71 -3.87
C TYR A 368 -20.55 0.30 -3.65
N LEU A 369 -21.53 0.37 -4.55
CA LEU A 369 -22.65 1.31 -4.48
C LEU A 369 -23.98 0.66 -4.06
N CYS A 370 -23.95 -0.57 -3.53
CA CYS A 370 -25.16 -1.31 -3.14
C CYS A 370 -25.19 -1.57 -1.63
N ARG A 371 -26.08 -0.88 -0.90
CA ARG A 371 -26.27 -1.05 0.56
C ARG A 371 -26.55 -2.50 0.95
N LYS A 372 -27.40 -3.20 0.18
CA LYS A 372 -27.70 -4.63 0.38
C LYS A 372 -26.45 -5.51 0.20
N ALA A 373 -25.59 -5.22 -0.76
CA ALA A 373 -24.34 -5.96 -0.94
C ALA A 373 -23.39 -5.72 0.24
N TRP A 374 -23.33 -4.51 0.79
CA TRP A 374 -22.58 -4.24 2.02
C TRP A 374 -23.10 -5.04 3.22
N LYS A 375 -24.42 -5.09 3.43
CA LYS A 375 -25.06 -5.92 4.46
C LYS A 375 -24.60 -7.38 4.34
N ASN A 376 -24.73 -7.96 3.14
CA ASN A 376 -24.35 -9.35 2.89
C ASN A 376 -22.85 -9.60 3.12
N ASN A 377 -21.99 -8.67 2.69
CA ASN A 377 -20.55 -8.79 2.89
C ASN A 377 -20.14 -8.64 4.36
N ILE A 378 -20.84 -7.81 5.14
CA ILE A 378 -20.61 -7.68 6.60
C ILE A 378 -21.02 -8.97 7.31
N VAL A 379 -22.23 -9.49 7.05
CA VAL A 379 -22.71 -10.75 7.66
C VAL A 379 -21.77 -11.91 7.32
N HIS A 380 -21.45 -12.09 6.03
CA HIS A 380 -20.52 -13.14 5.63
C HIS A 380 -19.14 -13.00 6.29
N TYR A 381 -18.64 -11.76 6.40
CA TYR A 381 -17.38 -11.52 7.10
C TYR A 381 -17.49 -11.93 8.58
N MET A 382 -18.56 -11.55 9.28
CA MET A 382 -18.75 -11.94 10.67
C MET A 382 -18.78 -13.46 10.84
N ASP A 383 -19.48 -14.17 9.97
CA ASP A 383 -19.58 -15.63 10.00
C ASP A 383 -18.24 -16.30 9.74
N GLN A 384 -17.50 -15.87 8.72
CA GLN A 384 -16.22 -16.48 8.35
C GLN A 384 -15.18 -16.42 9.48
N TYR A 385 -15.22 -15.36 10.29
CA TYR A 385 -14.29 -15.16 11.40
C TYR A 385 -14.86 -15.57 12.76
N GLN A 386 -16.02 -16.23 12.78
CA GLN A 386 -16.73 -16.59 14.01
C GLN A 386 -16.92 -15.37 14.94
N LEU A 387 -16.97 -14.17 14.35
CA LEU A 387 -17.20 -12.93 15.09
C LEU A 387 -18.64 -12.88 15.57
N THR A 388 -19.56 -13.55 14.88
CA THR A 388 -20.96 -13.68 15.25
C THR A 388 -21.13 -14.14 16.70
N ALA A 389 -20.50 -15.25 17.10
CA ALA A 389 -20.59 -15.75 18.48
C ALA A 389 -19.96 -14.79 19.51
N HIS A 390 -18.91 -14.08 19.13
CA HIS A 390 -18.27 -13.11 20.01
C HIS A 390 -19.11 -11.83 20.15
N VAL A 391 -19.65 -11.32 19.05
CA VAL A 391 -20.59 -10.19 19.05
C VAL A 391 -21.83 -10.53 19.86
N ASP A 392 -22.37 -11.75 19.72
CA ASP A 392 -23.48 -12.21 20.56
C ASP A 392 -23.11 -12.18 22.05
N GLN A 393 -21.89 -12.59 22.41
CA GLN A 393 -21.40 -12.50 23.78
C GLN A 393 -21.31 -11.04 24.26
N LEU A 394 -20.82 -10.12 23.42
CA LEU A 394 -20.78 -8.69 23.74
C LEU A 394 -22.17 -8.10 23.92
N CYS A 395 -23.11 -8.46 23.04
CA CYS A 395 -24.51 -8.08 23.15
C CYS A 395 -25.12 -8.61 24.45
N GLN A 396 -24.87 -9.87 24.83
CA GLN A 396 -25.35 -10.45 26.09
C GLN A 396 -24.77 -9.74 27.32
N GLN A 397 -23.47 -9.42 27.29
CA GLN A 397 -22.81 -8.70 28.38
C GLN A 397 -23.35 -7.28 28.51
N HIS A 398 -23.55 -6.58 27.38
CA HIS A 398 -24.10 -5.24 27.36
C HIS A 398 -25.56 -5.22 27.80
N ALA A 399 -26.38 -6.15 27.32
CA ALA A 399 -27.77 -6.32 27.76
C ALA A 399 -27.87 -6.55 29.27
N ALA A 400 -26.99 -7.40 29.82
CA ALA A 400 -26.93 -7.65 31.26
C ALA A 400 -26.49 -6.42 32.09
N GLN A 401 -25.70 -5.51 31.51
CA GLN A 401 -25.23 -4.28 32.17
C GLN A 401 -26.21 -3.11 32.05
N SER A 402 -26.93 -3.03 30.92
CA SER A 402 -27.70 -1.84 30.55
C SER A 402 -29.23 -2.02 30.72
N ASP A 403 -29.71 -3.20 31.14
CA ASP A 403 -31.15 -3.56 31.20
C ASP A 403 -31.87 -3.38 29.84
N VAL A 404 -31.15 -3.54 28.74
CA VAL A 404 -31.65 -3.39 27.36
C VAL A 404 -31.89 -4.76 26.73
N SER A 405 -32.93 -4.86 25.89
CA SER A 405 -33.28 -6.08 25.17
C SER A 405 -32.24 -6.51 24.12
N PHE A 406 -32.36 -7.73 23.62
CA PHE A 406 -31.47 -8.36 22.61
C PHE A 406 -31.43 -7.67 21.23
N GLU A 407 -32.11 -6.53 21.03
CA GLU A 407 -32.12 -5.77 19.77
C GLU A 407 -30.73 -5.26 19.32
N SER A 408 -29.71 -5.33 20.18
CA SER A 408 -28.34 -4.87 19.93
C SER A 408 -27.66 -5.46 18.70
N VAL A 409 -28.03 -6.67 18.24
CA VAL A 409 -27.44 -7.27 17.02
C VAL A 409 -27.92 -6.55 15.76
N LYS A 410 -29.21 -6.15 15.71
CA LYS A 410 -29.76 -5.34 14.61
C LYS A 410 -29.10 -3.96 14.59
N GLU A 411 -28.90 -3.38 15.78
CA GLU A 411 -28.22 -2.11 15.98
C GLU A 411 -26.75 -2.14 15.51
N LEU A 412 -26.03 -3.24 15.76
CA LEU A 412 -24.66 -3.41 15.29
C LEU A 412 -24.57 -3.44 13.76
N LEU A 413 -25.44 -4.20 13.10
CA LEU A 413 -25.43 -4.26 11.65
C LEU A 413 -25.78 -2.89 11.04
N GLU A 414 -26.79 -2.22 11.58
CA GLU A 414 -27.19 -0.89 11.12
C GLU A 414 -26.06 0.14 11.33
N THR A 415 -25.39 0.11 12.50
CA THR A 415 -24.22 0.95 12.78
C THR A 415 -23.06 0.66 11.82
N ALA A 416 -22.84 -0.61 11.47
CA ALA A 416 -21.85 -0.98 10.47
C ALA A 416 -22.26 -0.51 9.06
N LEU A 417 -23.55 -0.55 8.71
CA LEU A 417 -24.05 -0.01 7.44
C LEU A 417 -23.88 1.51 7.35
N GLN A 418 -24.12 2.26 8.42
CA GLN A 418 -23.85 3.70 8.48
C GLN A 418 -22.39 4.02 8.12
N TYR A 419 -21.42 3.19 8.54
CA TYR A 419 -20.03 3.34 8.10
C TYR A 419 -19.89 3.19 6.58
N THR A 420 -20.55 2.19 6.01
CA THR A 420 -20.49 1.94 4.57
C THR A 420 -21.19 3.03 3.78
N ASP A 421 -22.22 3.67 4.34
CA ASP A 421 -22.89 4.82 3.72
C ASP A 421 -21.98 6.06 3.72
N ILE A 422 -21.22 6.31 4.80
CA ILE A 422 -20.15 7.33 4.80
C ILE A 422 -19.10 7.02 3.74
N PHE A 423 -18.67 5.76 3.62
CA PHE A 423 -17.74 5.32 2.58
C PHE A 423 -18.29 5.56 1.17
N ARG A 424 -19.54 5.18 0.90
CA ARG A 424 -20.19 5.35 -0.41
C ARG A 424 -20.30 6.83 -0.78
N LYS A 425 -20.73 7.67 0.18
CA LYS A 425 -20.78 9.13 0.00
C LYS A 425 -19.38 9.68 -0.30
N HIS A 426 -18.38 9.27 0.47
CA HIS A 426 -17.01 9.71 0.24
C HIS A 426 -16.48 9.27 -1.13
N LEU A 427 -16.73 8.03 -1.55
CA LEU A 427 -16.34 7.54 -2.87
C LEU A 427 -16.94 8.40 -3.98
N LEU A 428 -18.24 8.76 -3.88
CA LEU A 428 -18.93 9.60 -4.86
C LEU A 428 -18.39 11.03 -4.92
N ASP A 429 -18.06 11.61 -3.77
CA ASP A 429 -17.47 12.96 -3.66
C ASP A 429 -16.02 12.95 -4.19
N TYR A 430 -15.24 11.95 -3.79
CA TYR A 430 -13.82 11.79 -4.12
C TYR A 430 -13.59 11.54 -5.62
N THR A 431 -14.54 10.93 -6.32
CA THR A 431 -14.42 10.63 -7.76
C THR A 431 -15.30 11.53 -8.63
N ALA A 432 -15.73 12.69 -8.13
CA ALA A 432 -16.62 13.59 -8.86
C ALA A 432 -16.00 14.13 -10.17
N ASP A 433 -14.67 14.26 -10.21
CA ASP A 433 -13.89 14.77 -11.33
C ASP A 433 -13.20 13.68 -12.18
N MET A 434 -13.52 12.40 -11.93
CA MET A 434 -12.84 11.25 -12.53
C MET A 434 -12.85 11.27 -14.07
N ALA A 435 -13.95 11.72 -14.68
CA ALA A 435 -14.09 11.78 -16.13
C ALA A 435 -13.10 12.76 -16.78
N ALA A 436 -12.81 13.88 -16.11
CA ALA A 436 -11.89 14.90 -16.60
C ALA A 436 -10.43 14.50 -16.40
N ASN A 437 -10.14 13.77 -15.32
CA ASN A 437 -8.78 13.59 -14.82
C ASN A 437 -8.17 12.20 -15.10
N THR A 438 -8.93 11.25 -15.63
CA THR A 438 -8.42 9.88 -15.87
C THR A 438 -8.02 9.60 -17.31
N LEU A 439 -7.06 8.69 -17.48
CA LEU A 439 -6.69 8.17 -18.79
C LEU A 439 -7.85 7.37 -19.39
N GLY A 440 -8.42 7.84 -20.51
CA GLY A 440 -9.58 7.21 -21.16
C GLY A 440 -10.94 7.71 -20.66
N GLY A 441 -10.99 8.80 -19.89
CA GLY A 441 -12.23 9.49 -19.51
C GLY A 441 -13.18 8.61 -18.69
N TRP A 442 -12.65 7.91 -17.69
CA TRP A 442 -13.46 7.05 -16.83
C TRP A 442 -14.44 7.85 -16.00
N THR A 443 -15.69 7.44 -16.03
CA THR A 443 -16.65 7.81 -14.98
C THR A 443 -16.62 6.77 -13.86
N LEU A 444 -17.15 7.14 -12.69
CA LEU A 444 -17.33 6.17 -11.60
C LEU A 444 -18.22 5.00 -12.05
N ALA A 445 -19.27 5.29 -12.83
CA ALA A 445 -20.18 4.26 -13.32
C ALA A 445 -19.45 3.22 -14.17
N LYS A 446 -18.63 3.68 -15.13
CA LYS A 446 -17.78 2.82 -15.97
C LYS A 446 -16.80 2.01 -15.12
N ALA A 447 -16.14 2.64 -14.15
CA ALA A 447 -15.15 1.99 -13.30
C ALA A 447 -15.74 0.91 -12.38
N LEU A 448 -17.01 1.05 -12.01
CA LEU A 448 -17.74 0.10 -11.18
C LEU A 448 -18.68 -0.82 -11.98
N ALA A 449 -18.69 -0.73 -13.31
CA ALA A 449 -19.60 -1.47 -14.18
C ALA A 449 -21.09 -1.32 -13.77
N VAL A 450 -21.52 -0.07 -13.53
CA VAL A 450 -22.91 0.34 -13.31
C VAL A 450 -23.29 1.44 -14.29
N THR A 451 -24.57 1.81 -14.35
CA THR A 451 -25.04 2.94 -15.19
C THR A 451 -24.93 4.26 -14.44
N GLU A 452 -24.93 5.39 -15.16
CA GLU A 452 -24.90 6.72 -14.54
C GLU A 452 -26.18 7.00 -13.75
N GLU A 453 -27.33 6.50 -14.22
CA GLU A 453 -28.60 6.58 -13.49
C GLU A 453 -28.51 5.86 -12.14
N ARG A 454 -27.79 4.73 -12.10
CA ARG A 454 -27.56 4.02 -10.83
C ARG A 454 -26.65 4.82 -9.90
N VAL A 455 -25.64 5.50 -10.42
CA VAL A 455 -24.78 6.40 -9.61
C VAL A 455 -25.61 7.55 -9.04
N GLN A 456 -26.47 8.15 -9.85
CA GLN A 456 -27.34 9.25 -9.45
C GLN A 456 -28.37 8.82 -8.39
N ALA A 457 -29.04 7.67 -8.58
CA ALA A 457 -29.97 7.12 -7.60
C ALA A 457 -29.29 6.86 -6.23
N VAL A 458 -28.01 6.48 -6.23
CA VAL A 458 -27.25 6.30 -4.98
C VAL A 458 -26.87 7.64 -4.35
N ARG A 459 -26.67 8.71 -5.13
CA ARG A 459 -26.50 10.07 -4.57
C ARG A 459 -27.77 10.51 -3.85
N GLU A 460 -28.93 10.33 -4.47
CA GLU A 460 -30.24 10.66 -3.87
C GLU A 460 -30.51 9.83 -2.60
N GLU A 461 -30.21 8.52 -2.64
CA GLU A 461 -30.28 7.64 -1.46
C GLU A 461 -29.42 8.19 -0.31
N LEU A 462 -28.17 8.56 -0.59
CA LEU A 462 -27.24 9.06 0.43
C LEU A 462 -27.54 10.49 0.88
N GLU A 463 -28.14 11.31 0.04
CA GLU A 463 -28.64 12.62 0.43
C GLU A 463 -29.79 12.49 1.42
N ALA A 464 -30.74 11.58 1.16
CA ALA A 464 -31.82 11.27 2.09
C ALA A 464 -31.31 10.68 3.43
N LEU A 465 -30.27 9.83 3.40
CA LEU A 465 -29.65 9.28 4.61
C LEU A 465 -28.78 10.29 5.38
N ASN A 466 -28.30 11.35 4.70
CA ASN A 466 -27.42 12.39 5.23
C ASN A 466 -26.25 11.86 6.12
N PRO A 467 -25.43 10.89 5.66
CA PRO A 467 -24.42 10.28 6.49
C PRO A 467 -23.31 11.29 6.84
N GLN A 468 -23.03 11.42 8.13
CA GLN A 468 -22.05 12.35 8.66
C GLN A 468 -20.68 11.69 8.83
N TYR A 469 -19.62 12.36 8.37
CA TYR A 469 -18.25 11.91 8.61
C TYR A 469 -17.97 11.81 10.11
N TRP A 470 -17.40 10.67 10.51
CA TRP A 470 -17.00 10.47 11.88
C TRP A 470 -15.75 11.29 12.25
N PRO A 471 -15.56 11.58 13.56
CA PRO A 471 -14.42 12.38 14.03
C PRO A 471 -13.07 11.85 13.54
N LEU A 472 -12.88 10.52 13.52
CA LEU A 472 -11.64 9.90 13.05
C LEU A 472 -11.34 10.23 11.58
N HIS A 473 -12.34 10.17 10.69
CA HIS A 473 -12.13 10.50 9.27
C HIS A 473 -11.89 11.99 9.06
N LYS A 474 -12.56 12.85 9.83
CA LYS A 474 -12.30 14.30 9.84
C LYS A 474 -10.86 14.59 10.27
N ALA A 475 -10.38 13.96 11.34
CA ALA A 475 -9.00 14.11 11.82
C ALA A 475 -7.98 13.62 10.78
N ILE A 476 -8.22 12.48 10.12
CA ILE A 476 -7.35 11.98 9.04
C ILE A 476 -7.28 13.01 7.89
N ARG A 477 -8.43 13.56 7.49
CA ARG A 477 -8.50 14.59 6.44
C ARG A 477 -7.71 15.84 6.82
N GLU A 478 -7.88 16.31 8.05
CA GLU A 478 -7.18 17.49 8.56
C GLU A 478 -5.67 17.27 8.63
N VAL A 479 -5.23 16.12 9.16
CA VAL A 479 -3.80 15.80 9.24
C VAL A 479 -3.19 15.70 7.85
N LEU A 480 -3.83 15.00 6.92
CA LEU A 480 -3.25 14.76 5.60
C LEU A 480 -3.52 15.89 4.60
N SER A 481 -4.41 16.85 4.87
CA SER A 481 -4.57 18.04 4.03
C SER A 481 -3.39 19.00 4.17
N GLN A 482 -2.71 18.99 5.33
CA GLN A 482 -1.49 19.76 5.53
C GLN A 482 -0.35 19.24 4.65
N PRO A 483 0.56 20.12 4.18
CA PRO A 483 1.72 19.69 3.42
C PRO A 483 2.61 18.76 4.25
N PRO A 484 3.32 17.79 3.65
CA PRO A 484 4.29 16.99 4.38
C PRO A 484 5.40 17.89 4.95
N PRO A 485 5.97 17.54 6.12
CA PRO A 485 7.15 18.25 6.61
C PRO A 485 8.28 18.15 5.57
N LYS A 486 9.13 19.18 5.48
CA LYS A 486 10.30 19.13 4.59
C LYS A 486 11.25 17.97 4.93
N TYR A 487 11.32 17.62 6.21
CA TYR A 487 12.14 16.56 6.74
C TYR A 487 11.58 16.06 8.07
N HIS A 488 11.60 14.74 8.27
CA HIS A 488 11.22 14.06 9.49
C HIS A 488 12.19 12.91 9.75
N ALA A 489 13.21 13.16 10.58
CA ALA A 489 14.36 12.28 10.78
C ALA A 489 14.05 10.79 11.01
N PRO A 490 13.05 10.40 11.83
CA PRO A 490 12.70 8.99 11.98
C PRO A 490 12.32 8.32 10.64
N CYS A 491 11.52 8.99 9.82
CA CYS A 491 11.08 8.43 8.54
C CYS A 491 12.17 8.53 7.48
N ASP A 492 12.80 9.70 7.40
CA ASP A 492 13.57 10.08 6.23
C ASP A 492 15.06 9.69 6.37
N GLY A 493 15.49 9.29 7.57
CA GLY A 493 16.88 8.96 7.87
C GLY A 493 17.74 10.21 8.07
N ARG A 494 19.06 10.08 7.90
CA ARG A 494 19.99 11.20 8.09
C ARG A 494 19.84 12.24 6.96
N LEU A 495 20.07 13.51 7.27
CA LEU A 495 20.29 14.52 6.23
C LEU A 495 21.71 14.39 5.68
N LEU A 496 21.79 14.40 4.36
CA LEU A 496 23.02 14.33 3.59
C LEU A 496 23.18 15.66 2.87
N THR A 497 24.40 16.20 2.88
CA THR A 497 24.72 17.41 2.12
C THR A 497 25.35 16.97 0.81
N LEU A 498 24.71 17.33 -0.30
CA LEU A 498 25.24 17.09 -1.64
C LEU A 498 26.39 18.06 -1.96
N ASP A 499 27.10 17.81 -3.04
CA ASP A 499 28.18 18.66 -3.57
C ASP A 499 27.73 20.11 -3.82
N ASP A 500 26.48 20.31 -4.22
CA ASP A 500 25.85 21.61 -4.39
C ASP A 500 25.28 22.23 -3.10
N SER A 501 25.68 21.70 -1.94
CA SER A 501 25.25 22.12 -0.60
C SER A 501 23.78 21.91 -0.28
N ARG A 502 22.98 21.30 -1.17
CA ARG A 502 21.59 20.96 -0.83
C ARG A 502 21.55 19.82 0.16
N GLN A 503 20.63 19.93 1.11
CA GLN A 503 20.32 18.86 2.04
C GLN A 503 19.22 17.99 1.48
N VAL A 504 19.46 16.68 1.44
CA VAL A 504 18.51 15.65 1.05
C VAL A 504 18.50 14.56 2.10
N SER A 505 17.37 13.90 2.29
CA SER A 505 17.31 12.79 3.24
C SER A 505 17.92 11.50 2.65
N GLU A 506 18.43 10.64 3.51
CA GLU A 506 18.94 9.31 3.14
C GLU A 506 17.89 8.48 2.39
N LEU A 507 16.63 8.53 2.85
CA LEU A 507 15.50 7.91 2.15
C LEU A 507 15.29 8.50 0.76
N GLU A 508 15.31 9.83 0.62
CA GLU A 508 15.12 10.50 -0.66
C GLU A 508 16.23 10.15 -1.66
N VAL A 509 17.49 10.12 -1.21
CA VAL A 509 18.62 9.67 -2.05
C VAL A 509 18.39 8.23 -2.51
N MET A 510 18.09 7.32 -1.58
CA MET A 510 17.80 5.91 -1.91
C MET A 510 16.65 5.80 -2.92
N LEU A 511 15.53 6.49 -2.71
CA LEU A 511 14.39 6.41 -3.63
C LEU A 511 14.72 6.99 -5.01
N LYS A 512 15.48 8.08 -5.08
CA LYS A 512 15.89 8.71 -6.36
C LYS A 512 16.88 7.85 -7.14
N THR A 513 17.92 7.34 -6.49
CA THR A 513 18.94 6.51 -7.16
C THR A 513 18.34 5.23 -7.73
N GLN A 514 17.25 4.74 -7.13
CA GLN A 514 16.52 3.56 -7.61
C GLN A 514 15.39 3.91 -8.59
N GLY A 515 15.22 5.19 -8.99
CA GLY A 515 14.18 5.63 -9.93
C GLY A 515 12.75 5.49 -9.38
N LEU A 516 12.59 5.50 -8.06
CA LEU A 516 11.32 5.28 -7.37
C LEU A 516 10.55 6.58 -7.10
N ILE A 517 11.24 7.72 -7.12
CA ILE A 517 10.64 9.06 -7.09
C ILE A 517 11.35 9.97 -8.10
N LYS A 518 10.63 10.96 -8.63
CA LYS A 518 11.23 11.95 -9.54
C LYS A 518 12.14 12.92 -8.79
N LEU A 519 13.15 13.42 -9.48
CA LEU A 519 13.85 14.63 -9.08
C LEU A 519 12.87 15.80 -9.19
N ALA A 520 12.76 16.60 -8.13
CA ALA A 520 12.09 17.90 -8.24
C ALA A 520 12.74 18.67 -9.39
N GLN A 521 11.93 19.27 -10.26
CA GLN A 521 12.32 19.81 -11.58
C GLN A 521 13.45 20.87 -11.58
N GLY A 522 14.03 21.23 -10.43
CA GLY A 522 15.23 22.08 -10.34
C GLY A 522 16.58 21.34 -10.48
N TRP A 523 16.60 20.04 -10.75
CA TRP A 523 17.86 19.26 -10.89
C TRP A 523 18.49 19.34 -12.29
N HIS A 524 17.69 19.62 -13.32
CA HIS A 524 18.26 19.86 -14.64
C HIS A 524 18.87 21.26 -14.63
N ARG A 525 20.19 21.32 -14.37
CA ARG A 525 21.03 22.44 -14.80
C ARG A 525 20.53 22.88 -16.17
N GLN A 526 20.36 24.19 -16.35
CA GLN A 526 20.39 24.83 -17.66
C GLN A 526 21.66 24.34 -18.37
N ARG A 527 21.58 23.23 -19.09
CA ARG A 527 22.48 22.98 -20.20
C ARG A 527 21.96 23.89 -21.28
N GLY A 528 22.57 25.08 -21.37
CA GLY A 528 22.64 25.76 -22.64
C GLY A 528 23.26 24.78 -23.62
N ASP A 529 22.46 24.31 -24.56
CA ASP A 529 22.72 24.38 -25.99
C ASP A 529 21.78 23.41 -26.71
N GLY A 530 21.28 23.90 -27.84
CA GLY A 530 20.09 23.40 -28.48
C GLY A 530 20.31 22.08 -29.19
N ASP A 531 19.32 21.21 -29.10
CA ASP A 531 18.88 20.38 -30.22
C ASP A 531 17.40 20.08 -30.03
N ASN A 532 16.58 20.72 -30.85
CA ASN A 532 15.15 20.50 -30.94
C ASN A 532 14.89 19.13 -31.56
N PHE A 533 14.59 18.11 -30.75
CA PHE A 533 13.83 16.97 -31.23
C PHE A 533 12.34 17.30 -31.19
N SER A 534 11.80 17.70 -32.34
CA SER A 534 10.36 17.71 -32.59
C SER A 534 9.89 16.26 -32.76
N VAL A 535 9.07 15.78 -31.84
CA VAL A 535 8.28 14.56 -32.04
C VAL A 535 6.93 15.00 -32.62
N ALA A 536 6.62 14.52 -33.82
CA ALA A 536 5.32 14.69 -34.49
C ALA A 536 4.33 13.61 -34.06
#